data_AF-Q2IS38-F1
#
_entry.id   AF-Q2IS38-F1
#
_cell.length_a   1.000
_cell.length_b   1.000
_cell.length_c   1.000
_cell.angle_alpha   90.00
_cell.angle_beta   90.00
_cell.angle_gamma   90.00
#
_symmetry.space_group_name_H-M   'P 1'
#
loop_
_entity.id
_entity.type
_entity.pdbx_description
1 polymer ?
#
loop_
_entity_poly.entity_id
_entity_poly.type
_entity_poly.pdbx_seq_one_letter_code
_entity_poly.pdbx_strand_id
1 'polypeptide(L)'
;MPFQIIFIILRLRHRSDPMVQKRTGGAGFYISKDSSNLTFDNTMVSGFDVPVQIEDGAENITFNNLNISRSSPRKSFQALSTGYSGKEQFDPRREARKEDPFYGARLVVNEGAYKNLAEFDKLSESFLADNLCTPIAEIDPETGHLVHKLKVTKELPDRLCYAAYAVVNDLRNALDFAVCASCEVLNGRPAKKAYFPFAEGPKDLEGVFRRDTYSDIPVDLRPFLASLQTYPTGDTHEGGDDLLRAFAKIANPNKHQVPLRLGARNLDGVYTITNMNAIKAIDGFDPYWDRSKNEIVVAKTSPDGSCDYKFGAPFYISFADTGFLSEYPVSATLNEIMTKVDSIVLGLEAETARILQKRNT
;
A
#
# COMPACT_ATOMS: atom_id res chain seq x y z
N MET A 1 0.13 27.45 -36.09
CA MET A 1 0.26 25.98 -36.07
C MET A 1 0.32 25.56 -34.61
N PRO A 2 -0.56 24.68 -34.11
CA PRO A 2 -0.15 23.96 -32.91
C PRO A 2 -0.66 22.54 -32.86
N PHE A 3 0.26 21.59 -32.91
CA PHE A 3 0.22 20.40 -32.06
C PHE A 3 1.66 20.17 -31.65
N GLN A 4 1.96 20.36 -30.37
CA GLN A 4 3.28 20.14 -29.80
C GLN A 4 3.05 19.25 -28.59
N ILE A 5 3.28 17.95 -28.79
CA ILE A 5 3.07 16.95 -27.74
C ILE A 5 4.39 16.82 -26.98
N ILE A 6 4.38 17.11 -25.68
CA ILE A 6 5.53 16.91 -24.80
C ILE A 6 5.12 15.91 -23.72
N PHE A 7 5.73 14.73 -23.73
CA PHE A 7 5.48 13.75 -22.68
C PHE A 7 6.45 14.02 -21.52
N ILE A 8 5.93 14.40 -20.36
CA ILE A 8 6.76 14.63 -19.17
C ILE A 8 6.35 13.60 -18.10
N ILE A 9 7.14 12.55 -17.94
CA ILE A 9 6.90 11.51 -16.94
C ILE A 9 7.38 12.05 -15.59
N LEU A 10 6.46 12.54 -14.77
CA LEU A 10 6.76 13.15 -13.47
C LEU A 10 6.36 12.22 -12.31
N ARG A 11 7.20 12.08 -11.29
CA ARG A 11 6.82 11.40 -10.05
C ARG A 11 6.44 12.39 -8.95
N LEU A 12 5.41 12.05 -8.17
CA LEU A 12 4.92 12.89 -7.10
C LEU A 12 5.88 12.90 -5.91
N ARG A 13 6.08 14.05 -5.28
CA ARG A 13 6.68 14.13 -3.94
C ARG A 13 5.60 14.15 -2.87
N HIS A 14 5.76 13.32 -1.86
CA HIS A 14 4.96 13.44 -0.64
C HIS A 14 5.61 14.50 0.28
N ARG A 15 4.97 15.65 0.47
CA ARG A 15 5.34 16.59 1.53
C ARG A 15 4.81 16.05 2.86
N SER A 16 5.58 15.20 3.52
CA SER A 16 5.40 14.91 4.96
C SER A 16 6.61 15.41 5.72
N ASP A 17 6.37 16.34 6.66
CA ASP A 17 7.23 16.82 7.75
C ASP A 17 8.66 17.31 7.38
N PRO A 18 9.05 18.58 7.65
CA PRO A 18 10.36 19.12 7.27
C PRO A 18 11.59 18.37 7.82
N MET A 19 11.43 17.43 8.76
CA MET A 19 12.55 16.67 9.33
C MET A 19 12.91 15.35 8.64
N VAL A 20 12.14 14.88 7.64
CA VAL A 20 12.48 13.65 6.90
C VAL A 20 12.35 13.88 5.39
N GLN A 21 13.36 14.52 4.78
CA GLN A 21 13.50 14.55 3.31
C GLN A 21 13.86 13.14 2.79
N LYS A 22 12.86 12.28 2.60
CA LYS A 22 13.03 11.04 1.85
C LYS A 22 12.95 11.35 0.35
N ARG A 23 14.06 11.10 -0.37
CA ARG A 23 14.10 11.15 -1.84
C ARG A 23 13.47 9.87 -2.40
N THR A 24 12.27 10.00 -2.99
CA THR A 24 11.62 8.91 -3.72
C THR A 24 11.21 9.38 -5.11
N GLY A 25 11.73 8.71 -6.15
CA GLY A 25 11.22 8.80 -7.51
C GLY A 25 12.11 9.50 -8.54
N GLY A 26 12.19 8.89 -9.72
CA GLY A 26 12.75 9.50 -10.93
C GLY A 26 11.65 9.97 -11.90
N ALA A 27 11.71 11.24 -12.33
CA ALA A 27 11.00 11.81 -13.48
C ALA A 27 11.83 11.78 -14.80
N GLY A 28 11.27 11.22 -15.89
CA GLY A 28 11.90 11.20 -17.22
C GLY A 28 11.18 12.07 -18.25
N PHE A 29 11.91 12.58 -19.25
CA PHE A 29 11.37 13.28 -20.40
C PHE A 29 11.15 12.33 -21.57
N TYR A 30 10.05 12.48 -22.28
CA TYR A 30 9.82 11.85 -23.57
C TYR A 30 9.36 12.90 -24.59
N ILE A 31 10.10 13.05 -25.68
CA ILE A 31 9.84 14.04 -26.71
C ILE A 31 9.39 13.30 -27.96
N SER A 32 8.18 13.60 -28.42
CA SER A 32 7.58 12.95 -29.57
C SER A 32 8.23 13.39 -30.89
N LYS A 33 8.09 12.58 -31.94
CA LYS A 33 8.62 12.86 -33.27
C LYS A 33 8.03 14.12 -33.91
N ASP A 34 6.88 14.58 -33.42
CA ASP A 34 6.20 15.77 -33.94
C ASP A 34 6.60 17.06 -33.18
N SER A 35 7.45 16.95 -32.16
CA SER A 35 7.91 18.07 -31.36
C SER A 35 8.99 18.85 -32.12
N SER A 36 8.85 20.19 -32.20
CA SER A 36 9.89 21.05 -32.77
C SER A 36 10.14 22.32 -31.96
N ASN A 37 11.35 22.88 -32.01
CA ASN A 37 11.70 24.19 -31.41
C ASN A 37 11.43 24.28 -29.90
N LEU A 38 11.84 23.27 -29.15
CA LEU A 38 11.71 23.24 -27.69
C LEU A 38 13.04 23.63 -27.04
N THR A 39 12.99 24.57 -26.09
CA THR A 39 14.16 24.92 -25.27
C THR A 39 13.83 24.69 -23.80
N PHE A 40 14.65 23.89 -23.14
CA PHE A 40 14.54 23.55 -21.73
C PHE A 40 15.72 24.15 -20.98
N ASP A 41 15.48 25.20 -20.20
CA ASP A 41 16.51 25.87 -19.40
C ASP A 41 16.54 25.35 -17.97
N ASN A 42 17.74 25.13 -17.43
CA ASN A 42 17.99 24.74 -16.03
C ASN A 42 17.16 23.53 -15.56
N THR A 43 17.00 22.55 -16.45
CA THR A 43 16.12 21.41 -16.21
C THR A 43 16.82 20.33 -15.40
N MET A 44 16.16 19.83 -14.35
CA MET A 44 16.63 18.70 -13.56
C MET A 44 15.76 17.47 -13.84
N VAL A 45 16.40 16.35 -14.13
CA VAL A 45 15.77 15.06 -14.47
C VAL A 45 16.29 14.02 -13.51
N SER A 46 15.42 13.23 -12.88
CA SER A 46 15.84 12.09 -12.05
C SER A 46 15.26 10.81 -12.62
N GLY A 47 15.92 9.65 -12.66
CA GLY A 47 15.36 8.52 -13.41
C GLY A 47 15.98 7.17 -13.09
N PHE A 48 15.21 6.10 -13.32
CA PHE A 48 15.68 4.73 -13.10
C PHE A 48 16.42 4.15 -14.32
N ASP A 49 15.94 4.35 -15.56
CA ASP A 49 16.52 3.71 -16.75
C ASP A 49 16.80 4.65 -17.93
N VAL A 50 15.83 5.46 -18.37
CA VAL A 50 16.01 6.42 -19.49
C VAL A 50 15.44 7.79 -19.10
N PRO A 51 16.28 8.71 -18.58
CA PRO A 51 15.81 10.00 -18.08
C PRO A 51 15.35 10.94 -19.19
N VAL A 52 15.83 10.79 -20.43
CA VAL A 52 15.34 11.55 -21.59
C VAL A 52 15.29 10.62 -22.79
N GLN A 53 14.12 10.53 -23.42
CA GLN A 53 13.89 9.84 -24.69
C GLN A 53 13.37 10.84 -25.71
N ILE A 54 13.93 10.83 -26.91
CA ILE A 54 13.52 11.69 -28.02
C ILE A 54 13.24 10.76 -29.19
N GLU A 55 12.01 10.77 -29.73
CA GLU A 55 11.67 9.98 -30.91
C GLU A 55 12.33 10.57 -32.17
N ASP A 56 12.71 9.69 -33.09
CA ASP A 56 13.22 10.07 -34.41
C ASP A 56 12.16 10.90 -35.16
N GLY A 57 12.52 12.15 -35.48
CA GLY A 57 11.65 13.13 -36.12
C GLY A 57 11.51 14.45 -35.36
N ALA A 58 11.84 14.48 -34.06
CA ALA A 58 11.83 15.72 -33.29
C ALA A 58 12.92 16.70 -33.78
N GLU A 59 12.58 17.97 -33.99
CA GLU A 59 13.50 18.98 -34.57
C GLU A 59 13.82 20.11 -33.59
N ASN A 60 15.06 20.63 -33.62
CA ASN A 60 15.46 21.82 -32.83
C ASN A 60 15.13 21.72 -31.31
N ILE A 61 15.43 20.56 -30.71
CA ILE A 61 15.29 20.36 -29.26
C ILE A 61 16.60 20.80 -28.58
N THR A 62 16.51 21.78 -27.69
CA THR A 62 17.65 22.33 -26.96
C THR A 62 17.45 22.15 -25.46
N PHE A 63 18.47 21.64 -24.77
CA PHE A 63 18.52 21.63 -23.31
C PHE A 63 19.70 22.48 -22.85
N ASN A 64 19.43 23.59 -22.16
CA ASN A 64 20.44 24.42 -21.54
C ASN A 64 20.53 24.06 -20.06
N ASN A 65 21.70 23.60 -19.61
CA ASN A 65 21.95 23.19 -18.21
C ASN A 65 21.07 22.02 -17.70
N LEU A 66 21.05 20.92 -18.46
CA LEU A 66 20.37 19.69 -18.06
C LEU A 66 21.14 18.95 -16.96
N ASN A 67 20.52 18.76 -15.79
CA ASN A 67 21.08 17.98 -14.68
C ASN A 67 20.36 16.64 -14.53
N ILE A 68 21.04 15.53 -14.79
CA ILE A 68 20.48 14.18 -14.68
C ILE A 68 20.97 13.50 -13.39
N SER A 69 20.04 13.09 -12.51
CA SER A 69 20.32 12.35 -11.29
C SER A 69 19.77 10.92 -11.38
N ARG A 70 20.64 9.92 -11.45
CA ARG A 70 20.22 8.50 -11.42
C ARG A 70 19.98 8.07 -9.98
N SER A 71 18.78 7.61 -9.67
CA SER A 71 18.47 6.96 -8.39
C SER A 71 18.49 5.45 -8.58
N SER A 72 19.40 4.75 -7.93
CA SER A 72 19.37 3.28 -7.92
C SER A 72 18.04 2.78 -7.32
N PRO A 73 17.34 1.84 -7.96
CA PRO A 73 16.10 1.29 -7.42
C PRO A 73 16.38 0.62 -6.07
N ARG A 74 15.54 0.88 -5.07
CA ARG A 74 15.50 0.05 -3.86
C ARG A 74 14.99 -1.33 -4.28
N LYS A 75 15.84 -2.35 -4.14
CA LYS A 75 15.54 -3.75 -4.47
C LYS A 75 14.29 -4.32 -3.79
N SER A 76 13.76 -3.67 -2.76
CA SER A 76 12.69 -4.23 -1.93
C SER A 76 11.28 -4.18 -2.54
N PHE A 77 11.01 -3.42 -3.61
CA PHE A 77 9.62 -3.18 -4.03
C PHE A 77 9.25 -3.56 -5.48
N GLN A 78 10.21 -3.76 -6.39
CA GLN A 78 9.89 -4.26 -7.75
C GLN A 78 9.27 -5.68 -7.74
N ALA A 79 9.44 -6.43 -6.65
CA ALA A 79 8.78 -7.73 -6.47
C ALA A 79 7.26 -7.62 -6.19
N LEU A 80 6.75 -6.43 -5.79
CA LEU A 80 5.39 -6.29 -5.24
C LEU A 80 4.33 -5.83 -6.25
N SER A 81 4.70 -5.32 -7.43
CA SER A 81 3.71 -4.78 -8.39
C SER A 81 3.54 -5.58 -9.69
N THR A 82 4.41 -6.54 -10.01
CA THR A 82 4.36 -7.23 -11.33
C THR A 82 4.51 -8.75 -11.28
N GLY A 83 4.55 -9.38 -10.09
CA GLY A 83 5.12 -10.73 -9.98
C GLY A 83 4.32 -11.81 -9.27
N TYR A 84 3.18 -11.53 -8.62
CA TYR A 84 2.50 -12.55 -7.82
C TYR A 84 1.13 -12.93 -8.39
N SER A 85 1.12 -13.86 -9.33
CA SER A 85 -0.06 -14.69 -9.60
C SER A 85 -0.10 -15.79 -8.54
N GLY A 86 -0.60 -15.48 -7.34
CA GLY A 86 -0.68 -16.39 -6.18
C GLY A 86 -1.60 -17.61 -6.38
N LYS A 87 -1.78 -18.09 -7.61
CA LYS A 87 -2.64 -19.23 -7.94
C LYS A 87 -1.96 -20.59 -7.84
N GLU A 88 -0.62 -20.66 -7.80
CA GLU A 88 0.08 -21.93 -8.04
C GLU A 88 0.73 -22.63 -6.83
N GLN A 89 0.75 -22.04 -5.63
CA GLN A 89 1.40 -22.69 -4.46
C GLN A 89 0.47 -23.19 -3.35
N PHE A 90 -0.82 -22.94 -3.43
CA PHE A 90 -1.80 -23.50 -2.50
C PHE A 90 -2.93 -24.14 -3.30
N ASP A 91 -3.25 -25.40 -3.00
CA ASP A 91 -4.46 -26.04 -3.50
C ASP A 91 -5.59 -25.70 -2.52
N PRO A 92 -6.45 -24.69 -2.81
CA PRO A 92 -7.61 -24.37 -1.97
C PRO A 92 -8.58 -25.55 -1.83
N ARG A 93 -8.37 -26.66 -2.57
CA ARG A 93 -9.17 -27.89 -2.50
C ARG A 93 -8.61 -28.94 -1.56
N ARG A 94 -7.52 -28.69 -0.80
CA ARG A 94 -7.29 -29.46 0.42
C ARG A 94 -8.35 -29.05 1.44
N GLU A 95 -9.57 -29.54 1.24
CA GLU A 95 -10.64 -29.45 2.22
C GLU A 95 -10.12 -30.08 3.51
N ALA A 96 -9.76 -29.21 4.47
CA ALA A 96 -9.49 -29.66 5.81
C ALA A 96 -10.74 -30.41 6.29
N ARG A 97 -10.55 -31.61 6.82
CA ARG A 97 -11.68 -32.39 7.33
C ARG A 97 -12.27 -31.66 8.53
N LYS A 98 -13.58 -31.74 8.74
CA LYS A 98 -14.24 -31.04 9.86
C LYS A 98 -13.73 -31.49 11.24
N GLU A 99 -13.09 -32.66 11.30
CA GLU A 99 -12.47 -33.21 12.49
C GLU A 99 -11.06 -32.67 12.75
N ASP A 100 -10.45 -31.95 11.80
CA ASP A 100 -9.17 -31.27 11.98
C ASP A 100 -9.37 -30.08 12.96
N PRO A 101 -8.65 -30.03 14.10
CA PRO A 101 -8.74 -28.91 15.04
C PRO A 101 -8.47 -27.54 14.39
N PHE A 102 -7.64 -27.49 13.34
CA PHE A 102 -7.31 -26.26 12.61
C PHE A 102 -8.28 -25.93 11.47
N TYR A 103 -9.34 -26.74 11.27
CA TYR A 103 -10.37 -26.50 10.25
C TYR A 103 -10.92 -25.08 10.31
N GLY A 104 -11.27 -24.59 11.51
CA GLY A 104 -11.84 -23.26 11.69
C GLY A 104 -10.90 -22.13 11.25
N ALA A 105 -9.60 -22.24 11.59
CA ALA A 105 -8.61 -21.25 11.19
C ALA A 105 -8.43 -21.20 9.66
N ARG A 106 -8.28 -22.36 9.02
CA ARG A 106 -8.15 -22.46 7.56
C ARG A 106 -9.42 -22.02 6.83
N LEU A 107 -10.60 -22.39 7.34
CA LEU A 107 -11.88 -22.00 6.75
C LEU A 107 -12.01 -20.48 6.70
N VAL A 108 -11.65 -19.78 7.77
CA VAL A 108 -11.74 -18.32 7.80
C VAL A 108 -10.73 -17.66 6.85
N VAL A 109 -9.53 -18.21 6.69
CA VAL A 109 -8.58 -17.71 5.68
C VAL A 109 -9.14 -17.95 4.27
N ASN A 110 -9.47 -19.20 3.94
CA ASN A 110 -9.81 -19.65 2.58
C ASN A 110 -11.18 -19.15 2.09
N GLU A 111 -12.22 -19.29 2.91
CA GLU A 111 -13.59 -18.94 2.53
C GLU A 111 -13.99 -17.52 2.96
N GLY A 112 -13.32 -16.98 3.98
CA GLY A 112 -13.53 -15.61 4.47
C GLY A 112 -12.60 -14.61 3.79
N ALA A 113 -11.33 -14.59 4.20
CA ALA A 113 -10.38 -13.55 3.81
C ALA A 113 -10.14 -13.48 2.29
N TYR A 114 -9.89 -14.61 1.61
CA TYR A 114 -9.69 -14.62 0.15
C TYR A 114 -10.93 -14.14 -0.61
N LYS A 115 -12.12 -14.56 -0.20
CA LYS A 115 -13.37 -14.15 -0.83
C LYS A 115 -13.62 -12.65 -0.66
N ASN A 116 -13.41 -12.13 0.55
CA ASN A 116 -13.57 -10.72 0.85
C ASN A 116 -12.51 -9.85 0.15
N LEU A 117 -11.28 -10.38 -0.04
CA LEU A 117 -10.24 -9.70 -0.81
C LEU A 117 -10.60 -9.66 -2.30
N ALA A 118 -11.10 -10.75 -2.87
CA ALA A 118 -11.56 -10.75 -4.26
C ALA A 118 -12.75 -9.79 -4.49
N GLU A 119 -13.66 -9.67 -3.52
CA GLU A 119 -14.71 -8.65 -3.56
C GLU A 119 -14.12 -7.24 -3.48
N PHE A 120 -13.17 -7.00 -2.57
CA PHE A 120 -12.47 -5.72 -2.45
C PHE A 120 -11.77 -5.32 -3.76
N ASP A 121 -11.05 -6.25 -4.40
CA ASP A 121 -10.34 -5.99 -5.65
C ASP A 121 -11.31 -5.63 -6.78
N LYS A 122 -12.40 -6.39 -6.93
CA LYS A 122 -13.44 -6.10 -7.93
C LYS A 122 -14.07 -4.72 -7.71
N LEU A 123 -14.38 -4.36 -6.47
CA LEU A 123 -14.94 -3.06 -6.14
C LEU A 123 -13.92 -1.94 -6.38
N SER A 124 -12.64 -2.20 -6.12
CA SER A 124 -11.55 -1.25 -6.29
C SER A 124 -11.35 -0.97 -7.77
N GLU A 125 -11.27 -2.00 -8.60
CA GLU A 125 -11.18 -1.89 -10.05
C GLU A 125 -12.36 -1.11 -10.63
N SER A 126 -13.59 -1.44 -10.20
CA SER A 126 -14.80 -0.73 -10.65
C SER A 126 -14.77 0.75 -10.26
N PHE A 127 -14.32 1.07 -9.04
CA PHE A 127 -14.22 2.45 -8.56
C PHE A 127 -13.14 3.23 -9.32
N LEU A 128 -11.98 2.62 -9.56
CA LEU A 128 -10.84 3.24 -10.23
C LEU A 128 -11.05 3.39 -11.75
N ALA A 129 -11.83 2.51 -12.38
CA ALA A 129 -12.18 2.61 -13.80
C ALA A 129 -13.15 3.75 -14.11
N ASP A 130 -13.96 4.12 -13.12
CA ASP A 130 -14.85 5.26 -13.15
C ASP A 130 -14.02 6.55 -13.11
N ASN A 131 -14.21 7.51 -14.03
CA ASN A 131 -13.47 8.79 -14.03
C ASN A 131 -13.51 9.48 -12.64
N LEU A 132 -12.46 9.23 -11.82
CA LEU A 132 -12.41 9.62 -10.40
C LEU A 132 -12.14 11.10 -10.20
N CYS A 133 -11.49 11.71 -11.20
CA CYS A 133 -10.99 13.06 -11.12
C CYS A 133 -11.65 13.96 -12.15
N THR A 134 -11.82 15.21 -11.74
CA THR A 134 -12.18 16.30 -12.65
C THR A 134 -11.00 17.27 -12.71
N PRO A 135 -10.50 17.61 -13.90
CA PRO A 135 -9.50 18.67 -14.04
C PRO A 135 -10.12 20.00 -13.65
N ILE A 136 -9.41 20.77 -12.83
CA ILE A 136 -9.79 22.14 -12.47
C ILE A 136 -8.57 23.04 -12.63
N ALA A 137 -8.79 24.30 -12.94
CA ALA A 137 -7.75 25.31 -13.00
C ALA A 137 -8.21 26.53 -12.20
N GLU A 138 -7.35 27.00 -11.29
CA GLU A 138 -7.65 28.11 -10.38
C GLU A 138 -6.52 29.14 -10.41
N ILE A 139 -6.85 30.43 -10.33
CA ILE A 139 -5.84 31.48 -10.24
C ILE A 139 -5.32 31.54 -8.80
N ASP A 140 -4.01 31.39 -8.63
CA ASP A 140 -3.31 31.61 -7.37
C ASP A 140 -3.38 33.12 -7.03
N PRO A 141 -4.05 33.53 -5.95
CA PRO A 141 -4.27 34.94 -5.65
C PRO A 141 -2.98 35.71 -5.32
N GLU A 142 -1.91 35.02 -4.92
CA GLU A 142 -0.64 35.64 -4.56
C GLU A 142 0.24 35.92 -5.79
N THR A 143 0.25 35.00 -6.74
CA THR A 143 1.16 35.05 -7.91
C THR A 143 0.46 35.42 -9.20
N GLY A 144 -0.88 35.31 -9.25
CA GLY A 144 -1.68 35.40 -10.47
C GLY A 144 -1.55 34.18 -11.39
N HIS A 145 -0.70 33.19 -11.07
CA HIS A 145 -0.49 32.01 -11.88
C HIS A 145 -1.74 31.12 -11.93
N LEU A 146 -1.95 30.44 -13.05
CA LEU A 146 -3.00 29.44 -13.19
C LEU A 146 -2.49 28.09 -12.65
N VAL A 147 -3.11 27.58 -11.59
CA VAL A 147 -2.80 26.32 -10.94
C VAL A 147 -3.69 25.23 -11.52
N HIS A 148 -3.09 24.30 -12.25
CA HIS A 148 -3.76 23.14 -12.82
C HIS A 148 -3.82 22.03 -11.79
N LYS A 149 -5.01 21.51 -11.54
CA LYS A 149 -5.26 20.50 -10.52
C LYS A 149 -6.17 19.41 -11.02
N LEU A 150 -6.17 18.31 -10.29
CA LEU A 150 -7.11 17.20 -10.45
C LEU A 150 -7.77 16.94 -9.13
N LYS A 151 -9.06 17.27 -9.08
CA LYS A 151 -9.86 17.07 -7.89
C LYS A 151 -10.51 15.71 -7.95
N VAL A 152 -10.29 14.88 -6.94
CA VAL A 152 -11.03 13.63 -6.78
C VAL A 152 -12.44 14.01 -6.36
N THR A 153 -13.43 13.78 -7.24
CA THR A 153 -14.82 14.22 -7.07
C THR A 153 -15.74 13.13 -6.56
N LYS A 154 -15.31 11.87 -6.64
CA LYS A 154 -16.05 10.71 -6.13
C LYS A 154 -15.56 10.32 -4.75
N GLU A 155 -16.51 10.12 -3.84
CA GLU A 155 -16.23 9.52 -2.54
C GLU A 155 -15.98 8.02 -2.70
N LEU A 156 -15.14 7.48 -1.82
CA LEU A 156 -14.92 6.03 -1.75
C LEU A 156 -16.22 5.32 -1.33
N PRO A 157 -16.69 4.33 -2.08
CA PRO A 157 -17.84 3.54 -1.70
C PRO A 157 -17.67 2.88 -0.33
N ASP A 158 -18.64 3.02 0.57
CA ASP A 158 -18.63 2.38 1.91
C ASP A 158 -18.40 0.86 1.84
N ARG A 159 -18.86 0.22 0.75
CA ARG A 159 -18.69 -1.21 0.52
C ARG A 159 -17.22 -1.62 0.42
N LEU A 160 -16.34 -0.75 -0.09
CA LEU A 160 -14.89 -1.00 -0.11
C LEU A 160 -14.30 -1.03 1.31
N CYS A 161 -14.69 -0.07 2.14
CA CYS A 161 -14.29 -0.03 3.55
C CYS A 161 -14.78 -1.28 4.29
N TYR A 162 -16.01 -1.71 4.04
CA TYR A 162 -16.57 -2.93 4.61
C TYR A 162 -15.83 -4.19 4.15
N ALA A 163 -15.53 -4.33 2.86
CA ALA A 163 -14.82 -5.49 2.33
C ALA A 163 -13.40 -5.60 2.92
N ALA A 164 -12.64 -4.50 2.94
CA ALA A 164 -11.32 -4.48 3.57
C ALA A 164 -11.38 -4.81 5.07
N TYR A 165 -12.36 -4.26 5.77
CA TYR A 165 -12.61 -4.57 7.18
C TYR A 165 -12.91 -6.05 7.41
N ALA A 166 -13.73 -6.65 6.56
CA ALA A 166 -14.05 -8.08 6.62
C ALA A 166 -12.79 -8.95 6.47
N VAL A 167 -11.91 -8.63 5.50
CA VAL A 167 -10.61 -9.31 5.36
C VAL A 167 -9.79 -9.21 6.65
N VAL A 168 -9.64 -8.01 7.21
CA VAL A 168 -8.85 -7.79 8.43
C VAL A 168 -9.39 -8.60 9.61
N ASN A 169 -10.72 -8.64 9.78
CA ASN A 169 -11.36 -9.41 10.84
C ASN A 169 -11.21 -10.92 10.65
N ASP A 170 -11.40 -11.42 9.43
CA ASP A 170 -11.23 -12.83 9.12
C ASP A 170 -9.80 -13.26 9.43
N LEU A 171 -8.79 -12.50 8.97
CA LEU A 171 -7.39 -12.80 9.27
C LEU A 171 -7.08 -12.78 10.77
N ARG A 172 -7.72 -11.87 11.54
CA ARG A 172 -7.54 -11.82 12.99
C ARG A 172 -8.16 -13.04 13.67
N ASN A 173 -9.38 -13.39 13.25
CA ASN A 173 -10.09 -14.56 13.76
C ASN A 173 -9.34 -15.85 13.42
N ALA A 174 -8.73 -15.96 12.24
CA ALA A 174 -7.92 -17.11 11.86
C ALA A 174 -6.74 -17.33 12.83
N LEU A 175 -6.03 -16.26 13.20
CA LEU A 175 -4.96 -16.34 14.19
C LEU A 175 -5.48 -16.79 15.57
N ASP A 176 -6.58 -16.20 16.04
CA ASP A 176 -7.18 -16.56 17.33
C ASP A 176 -7.68 -18.02 17.33
N PHE A 177 -8.33 -18.47 16.24
CA PHE A 177 -8.76 -19.87 16.06
C PHE A 177 -7.59 -20.85 16.02
N ALA A 178 -6.48 -20.51 15.36
CA ALA A 178 -5.31 -21.38 15.35
C ALA A 178 -4.71 -21.56 16.75
N VAL A 179 -4.65 -20.51 17.55
CA VAL A 179 -4.18 -20.60 18.95
C VAL A 179 -5.16 -21.39 19.82
N CYS A 180 -6.47 -21.17 19.67
CA CYS A 180 -7.49 -21.98 20.35
C CYS A 180 -7.36 -23.47 20.01
N ALA A 181 -7.21 -23.80 18.71
CA ALA A 181 -7.03 -25.17 18.24
C ALA A 181 -5.78 -25.83 18.85
N SER A 182 -4.64 -25.13 18.82
CA SER A 182 -3.42 -25.59 19.51
C SER A 182 -3.66 -25.88 20.99
N CYS A 183 -4.33 -24.95 21.69
CA CYS A 183 -4.61 -25.11 23.12
C CYS A 183 -5.55 -26.28 23.39
N GLU A 184 -6.56 -26.49 22.55
CA GLU A 184 -7.50 -27.60 22.68
C GLU A 184 -6.81 -28.95 22.53
N VAL A 185 -6.00 -29.10 21.48
CA VAL A 185 -5.21 -30.33 21.23
C VAL A 185 -4.24 -30.60 22.38
N LEU A 186 -3.52 -29.58 22.84
CA LEU A 186 -2.48 -29.77 23.87
C LEU A 186 -3.03 -29.94 25.28
N ASN A 187 -4.19 -29.37 25.60
CA ASN A 187 -4.80 -29.48 26.93
C ASN A 187 -5.87 -30.58 27.02
N GLY A 188 -6.34 -31.12 25.89
CA GLY A 188 -7.43 -32.10 25.83
C GLY A 188 -8.80 -31.52 26.21
N ARG A 189 -8.97 -30.19 26.15
CA ARG A 189 -10.24 -29.51 26.44
C ARG A 189 -10.36 -28.19 25.66
N PRO A 190 -11.57 -27.71 25.34
CA PRO A 190 -11.76 -26.42 24.68
C PRO A 190 -11.11 -25.26 25.43
N ALA A 191 -10.43 -24.38 24.68
CA ALA A 191 -9.81 -23.18 25.23
C ALA A 191 -10.82 -22.03 25.33
N LYS A 192 -10.80 -21.31 26.45
CA LYS A 192 -11.66 -20.13 26.69
C LYS A 192 -10.86 -18.83 26.75
N LYS A 193 -9.59 -18.92 27.11
CA LYS A 193 -8.68 -17.79 27.33
C LYS A 193 -7.40 -18.01 26.53
N ALA A 194 -7.56 -18.10 25.21
CA ALA A 194 -6.51 -18.34 24.24
C ALA A 194 -6.72 -17.42 23.05
N TYR A 195 -5.94 -16.33 22.99
CA TYR A 195 -5.94 -15.39 21.87
C TYR A 195 -4.54 -15.33 21.29
N PHE A 196 -4.41 -14.97 20.02
CA PHE A 196 -3.12 -14.73 19.41
C PHE A 196 -2.50 -13.46 20.01
N PRO A 197 -1.27 -13.55 20.57
CA PRO A 197 -0.67 -12.46 21.33
C PRO A 197 -0.10 -11.39 20.41
N PHE A 198 -0.38 -10.12 20.73
CA PHE A 198 0.27 -8.95 20.17
C PHE A 198 0.82 -8.10 21.32
N ALA A 199 1.97 -7.45 21.10
CA ALA A 199 2.66 -6.67 22.12
C ALA A 199 3.26 -5.37 21.57
N GLU A 200 3.70 -4.47 22.46
CA GLU A 200 4.44 -3.25 22.10
C GLU A 200 5.96 -3.44 22.11
N GLY A 201 6.44 -4.61 22.54
CA GLY A 201 7.86 -4.98 22.54
C GLY A 201 8.10 -6.31 23.25
N PRO A 202 9.35 -6.80 23.29
CA PRO A 202 9.69 -8.12 23.84
C PRO A 202 9.25 -8.30 25.31
N LYS A 203 9.47 -7.29 26.15
CA LYS A 203 9.09 -7.33 27.57
C LYS A 203 7.57 -7.33 27.77
N ASP A 204 6.84 -6.59 26.94
CA ASP A 204 5.38 -6.57 27.00
C ASP A 204 4.81 -7.92 26.57
N LEU A 205 5.40 -8.59 25.57
CA LEU A 205 4.98 -9.92 25.13
C LEU A 205 5.06 -10.97 26.25
N GLU A 206 6.12 -10.93 27.05
CA GLU A 206 6.22 -11.77 28.25
C GLU A 206 5.11 -11.45 29.26
N GLY A 207 4.83 -10.16 29.47
CA GLY A 207 3.72 -9.69 30.29
C GLY A 207 2.36 -10.17 29.79
N VAL A 208 2.14 -10.19 28.47
CA VAL A 208 0.92 -10.68 27.82
C VAL A 208 0.64 -12.14 28.20
N PHE A 209 1.65 -13.02 28.15
CA PHE A 209 1.49 -14.43 28.53
C PHE A 209 1.20 -14.67 30.02
N ARG A 210 1.39 -13.66 30.87
CA ARG A 210 1.08 -13.73 32.32
C ARG A 210 -0.35 -13.26 32.62
N ARG A 211 -1.05 -12.64 31.68
CA ARG A 211 -2.44 -12.16 31.87
C ARG A 211 -3.41 -13.35 31.86
N ASP A 212 -4.48 -13.24 32.63
CA ASP A 212 -5.52 -14.27 32.76
C ASP A 212 -6.15 -14.66 31.40
N THR A 213 -6.27 -13.71 30.47
CA THR A 213 -6.78 -13.92 29.10
C THR A 213 -5.93 -14.85 28.23
N TYR A 214 -4.74 -15.24 28.69
CA TYR A 214 -3.82 -16.16 28.00
C TYR A 214 -3.49 -17.40 28.86
N SER A 215 -4.24 -17.62 29.93
CA SER A 215 -3.97 -18.70 30.90
C SER A 215 -4.16 -20.11 30.33
N ASP A 216 -4.94 -20.28 29.25
CA ASP A 216 -5.09 -21.59 28.59
C ASP A 216 -3.92 -21.92 27.65
N ILE A 217 -3.04 -20.97 27.32
CA ILE A 217 -1.88 -21.20 26.43
C ILE A 217 -0.81 -22.04 27.14
N PRO A 218 -0.54 -23.28 26.69
CA PRO A 218 0.46 -24.14 27.31
C PRO A 218 1.85 -23.52 27.31
N VAL A 219 2.60 -23.71 28.40
CA VAL A 219 3.95 -23.15 28.55
C VAL A 219 4.86 -23.58 27.38
N ASP A 220 4.74 -24.82 26.90
CA ASP A 220 5.56 -25.35 25.80
C ASP A 220 5.29 -24.67 24.44
N LEU A 221 4.12 -24.04 24.25
CA LEU A 221 3.75 -23.35 23.01
C LEU A 221 4.22 -21.88 22.99
N ARG A 222 4.43 -21.28 24.17
CA ARG A 222 4.84 -19.87 24.30
C ARG A 222 6.15 -19.53 23.59
N PRO A 223 7.20 -20.39 23.58
CA PRO A 223 8.43 -20.10 22.83
C PRO A 223 8.19 -19.91 21.33
N PHE A 224 7.33 -20.73 20.72
CA PHE A 224 6.96 -20.56 19.32
C PHE A 224 6.18 -19.27 19.08
N LEU A 225 5.19 -18.97 19.90
CA LEU A 225 4.45 -17.70 19.78
C LEU A 225 5.36 -16.48 19.99
N ALA A 226 6.35 -16.58 20.88
CA ALA A 226 7.32 -15.52 21.11
C ALA A 226 8.29 -15.34 19.92
N SER A 227 8.65 -16.41 19.21
CA SER A 227 9.54 -16.34 18.05
C SER A 227 8.90 -15.66 16.83
N LEU A 228 7.57 -15.52 16.81
CA LEU A 228 6.86 -14.75 15.78
C LEU A 228 7.05 -13.24 15.93
N GLN A 229 7.62 -12.76 17.05
CA GLN A 229 7.97 -11.35 17.30
C GLN A 229 6.82 -10.37 16.99
N THR A 230 5.64 -10.62 17.56
CA THR A 230 4.38 -9.90 17.26
C THR A 230 4.29 -8.49 17.89
N TYR A 231 5.37 -7.74 17.74
CA TYR A 231 5.60 -6.37 18.22
C TYR A 231 6.33 -5.56 17.12
N PRO A 232 6.29 -4.22 17.12
CA PRO A 232 6.96 -3.42 16.09
C PRO A 232 8.48 -3.46 16.30
N THR A 233 9.24 -3.15 15.24
CA THR A 233 10.64 -2.76 15.39
C THR A 233 10.74 -1.44 16.15
N GLY A 234 11.72 -1.28 17.05
CA GLY A 234 11.85 -0.05 17.83
C GLY A 234 13.27 0.28 18.27
N ASP A 235 13.49 1.51 18.73
CA ASP A 235 14.82 2.00 19.11
C ASP A 235 15.44 1.26 20.30
N THR A 236 14.60 0.58 21.10
CA THR A 236 15.01 -0.11 22.34
C THR A 236 15.20 -1.61 22.18
N HIS A 237 14.90 -2.17 21.00
CA HIS A 237 15.02 -3.60 20.74
C HIS A 237 15.11 -3.90 19.24
N GLU A 238 15.96 -4.86 18.88
CA GLU A 238 16.05 -5.35 17.51
C GLU A 238 14.99 -6.41 17.20
N GLY A 239 14.68 -6.57 15.92
CA GLY A 239 13.64 -7.48 15.43
C GLY A 239 12.23 -6.91 15.57
N GLY A 240 11.23 -7.78 15.44
CA GLY A 240 9.83 -7.37 15.36
C GLY A 240 9.24 -7.60 13.97
N ASP A 241 7.93 -7.45 13.88
CA ASP A 241 7.15 -7.60 12.66
C ASP A 241 6.22 -6.40 12.49
N ASP A 242 6.75 -5.35 11.85
CA ASP A 242 6.03 -4.08 11.67
C ASP A 242 4.71 -4.27 10.91
N LEU A 243 4.66 -5.21 9.97
CA LEU A 243 3.44 -5.52 9.21
C LEU A 243 2.39 -6.19 10.10
N LEU A 244 2.74 -7.23 10.86
CA LEU A 244 1.81 -7.86 11.80
C LEU A 244 1.37 -6.89 12.89
N ARG A 245 2.26 -6.03 13.36
CA ARG A 245 1.90 -5.03 14.37
C ARG A 245 0.93 -4.00 13.79
N ALA A 246 1.17 -3.50 12.59
CA ALA A 246 0.27 -2.57 11.93
C ALA A 246 -1.09 -3.22 11.64
N PHE A 247 -1.10 -4.49 11.21
CA PHE A 247 -2.28 -5.32 11.10
C PHE A 247 -3.07 -5.41 12.42
N ALA A 248 -2.41 -5.67 13.54
CA ALA A 248 -3.06 -5.71 14.85
C ALA A 248 -3.68 -4.36 15.24
N LYS A 249 -3.02 -3.24 14.89
CA LYS A 249 -3.53 -1.89 15.14
C LYS A 249 -4.76 -1.57 14.30
N ILE A 250 -4.90 -2.10 13.09
CA ILE A 250 -6.12 -1.90 12.28
C ILE A 250 -7.25 -2.86 12.67
N ALA A 251 -6.93 -4.03 13.24
CA ALA A 251 -7.92 -5.00 13.70
C ALA A 251 -8.57 -4.62 15.06
N ASN A 252 -7.81 -4.02 15.99
CA ASN A 252 -8.26 -3.82 17.38
C ASN A 252 -9.29 -2.68 17.62
N PRO A 253 -9.07 -1.44 17.15
CA PRO A 253 -9.97 -0.30 17.43
C PRO A 253 -11.33 -0.43 16.76
N ASN A 254 -11.40 -1.20 15.66
CA ASN A 254 -12.54 -1.23 14.76
C ASN A 254 -13.62 -2.24 15.16
N LYS A 255 -13.57 -2.81 16.36
CA LYS A 255 -14.67 -3.67 16.86
C LYS A 255 -15.94 -2.89 17.18
N HIS A 256 -15.84 -1.59 17.50
CA HIS A 256 -16.99 -0.82 18.02
C HIS A 256 -17.16 0.61 17.49
N GLN A 257 -16.20 1.21 16.75
CA GLN A 257 -16.25 2.67 16.57
C GLN A 257 -16.24 3.22 15.14
N VAL A 258 -15.57 2.65 14.13
CA VAL A 258 -15.73 3.07 12.72
C VAL A 258 -15.25 1.93 11.81
N PRO A 259 -15.88 1.68 10.64
CA PRO A 259 -15.26 0.88 9.59
C PRO A 259 -13.87 1.43 9.23
N LEU A 260 -12.98 0.54 8.81
CA LEU A 260 -11.62 0.87 8.43
C LEU A 260 -11.61 2.04 7.41
N ARG A 261 -10.83 3.10 7.70
CA ARG A 261 -10.76 4.28 6.84
C ARG A 261 -9.83 4.01 5.65
N LEU A 262 -10.34 4.26 4.46
CA LEU A 262 -9.61 4.15 3.20
C LEU A 262 -9.48 5.51 2.54
N GLY A 263 -8.47 5.65 1.69
CA GLY A 263 -8.26 6.85 0.87
C GLY A 263 -7.85 6.46 -0.55
N ALA A 264 -8.31 7.21 -1.54
CA ALA A 264 -7.71 7.16 -2.87
C ALA A 264 -6.39 7.91 -2.81
N ARG A 265 -5.33 7.26 -3.26
CA ARG A 265 -3.98 7.83 -3.31
C ARG A 265 -3.45 7.69 -4.71
N ASN A 266 -2.77 8.72 -5.18
CA ASN A 266 -2.11 8.67 -6.47
C ASN A 266 -0.83 7.84 -6.35
N LEU A 267 -0.69 6.84 -7.21
CA LEU A 267 0.57 6.15 -7.46
C LEU A 267 1.33 7.00 -8.46
N ASP A 268 2.58 7.35 -8.12
CA ASP A 268 3.61 7.87 -9.03
C ASP A 268 3.21 7.84 -10.52
N GLY A 269 2.43 8.84 -10.93
CA GLY A 269 1.67 8.77 -12.18
C GLY A 269 2.50 9.13 -13.40
N VAL A 270 1.99 8.79 -14.58
CA VAL A 270 2.57 9.29 -15.84
C VAL A 270 1.68 10.42 -16.33
N TYR A 271 2.26 11.61 -16.42
CA TYR A 271 1.56 12.83 -16.82
C TYR A 271 1.87 13.05 -18.31
N THR A 272 0.85 13.08 -19.18
CA THR A 272 1.08 13.39 -20.59
C THR A 272 0.56 14.79 -20.88
N ILE A 273 1.43 15.69 -21.30
CA ILE A 273 1.03 17.02 -21.73
C ILE A 273 0.90 17.00 -23.24
N THR A 274 -0.33 17.09 -23.73
CA THR A 274 -0.62 16.95 -25.16
C THR A 274 -0.54 18.27 -25.92
N ASN A 275 -0.67 19.40 -25.23
CA ASN A 275 -0.60 20.72 -25.84
C ASN A 275 -0.18 21.76 -24.80
N MET A 276 0.71 22.68 -25.19
CA MET A 276 1.04 23.86 -24.39
C MET A 276 1.01 25.09 -25.28
N ASN A 277 0.10 26.02 -25.02
CA ASN A 277 -0.04 27.25 -25.78
C ASN A 277 0.21 28.48 -24.89
N ALA A 278 1.02 29.41 -25.40
CA ALA A 278 1.29 30.72 -24.80
C ALA A 278 1.86 30.69 -23.37
N ILE A 279 2.51 29.59 -22.96
CA ILE A 279 3.11 29.52 -21.63
C ILE A 279 4.43 30.30 -21.65
N LYS A 280 4.44 31.49 -21.03
CA LYS A 280 5.65 32.30 -20.87
C LYS A 280 6.61 31.74 -19.81
N ALA A 281 6.05 31.04 -18.82
CA ALA A 281 6.79 30.36 -17.78
C ALA A 281 5.96 29.21 -17.21
N ILE A 282 6.61 28.07 -16.98
CA ILE A 282 6.07 26.99 -16.16
C ILE A 282 6.80 27.06 -14.83
N ASP A 283 6.09 27.45 -13.78
CA ASP A 283 6.64 27.53 -12.43
C ASP A 283 6.52 26.15 -11.76
N GLY A 284 7.41 25.25 -12.18
CA GLY A 284 7.56 23.92 -11.62
C GLY A 284 6.54 22.88 -12.11
N PHE A 285 7.05 21.69 -12.37
CA PHE A 285 6.30 20.45 -12.52
C PHE A 285 6.67 19.52 -11.35
N ASP A 286 6.21 19.89 -10.15
CA ASP A 286 6.36 19.05 -8.94
C ASP A 286 4.97 18.70 -8.44
N PRO A 287 4.30 17.72 -9.07
CA PRO A 287 2.95 17.42 -8.72
C PRO A 287 2.91 16.93 -7.26
N TYR A 288 1.90 17.33 -6.50
CA TYR A 288 1.74 16.93 -5.11
C TYR A 288 0.27 16.78 -4.73
N TRP A 289 0.00 15.88 -3.78
CA TRP A 289 -1.34 15.65 -3.25
C TRP A 289 -1.64 16.63 -2.10
N ASP A 290 -2.67 17.46 -2.25
CA ASP A 290 -3.26 18.23 -1.17
C ASP A 290 -4.43 17.43 -0.56
N ARG A 291 -4.10 16.72 0.52
CA ARG A 291 -5.06 15.87 1.25
C ARG A 291 -6.24 16.64 1.82
N SER A 292 -6.06 17.91 2.18
CA SER A 292 -7.13 18.72 2.78
C SER A 292 -8.23 19.08 1.78
N LYS A 293 -7.87 19.13 0.49
CA LYS A 293 -8.76 19.50 -0.62
C LYS A 293 -9.10 18.33 -1.54
N ASN A 294 -8.52 17.16 -1.29
CA ASN A 294 -8.68 15.96 -2.11
C ASN A 294 -8.29 16.22 -3.58
N GLU A 295 -7.20 16.95 -3.79
CA GLU A 295 -6.73 17.39 -5.11
C GLU A 295 -5.24 17.12 -5.32
N ILE A 296 -4.87 16.79 -6.56
CA ILE A 296 -3.47 16.78 -7.01
C ILE A 296 -3.21 18.12 -7.67
N VAL A 297 -2.25 18.89 -7.14
CA VAL A 297 -1.71 20.03 -7.88
C VAL A 297 -0.74 19.46 -8.91
N VAL A 298 -0.96 19.74 -10.20
CA VAL A 298 -0.19 19.17 -11.30
C VAL A 298 0.92 20.11 -11.75
N ALA A 299 0.56 21.37 -12.01
CA ALA A 299 1.47 22.37 -12.53
C ALA A 299 0.95 23.79 -12.23
N LYS A 300 1.86 24.78 -12.30
CA LYS A 300 1.51 26.20 -12.33
C LYS A 300 1.99 26.83 -13.64
N THR A 301 1.10 27.56 -14.33
CA THR A 301 1.41 28.26 -15.58
C THR A 301 1.20 29.76 -15.45
N SER A 302 1.77 30.54 -16.35
CA SER A 302 1.48 31.98 -16.45
C SER A 302 -0.02 32.26 -16.61
N PRO A 303 -0.53 33.44 -16.19
CA PRO A 303 -1.96 33.75 -16.21
C PRO A 303 -2.60 33.68 -17.60
N ASP A 304 -1.80 33.89 -18.64
CA ASP A 304 -2.16 33.84 -20.06
C ASP A 304 -1.86 32.48 -20.74
N GLY A 305 -1.26 31.55 -20.00
CA GLY A 305 -0.91 30.22 -20.51
C GLY A 305 -2.11 29.26 -20.51
N SER A 306 -2.18 28.40 -21.52
CA SER A 306 -3.11 27.27 -21.55
C SER A 306 -2.34 25.96 -21.75
N CYS A 307 -2.80 24.90 -21.11
CA CYS A 307 -2.15 23.59 -21.13
C CYS A 307 -3.24 22.52 -21.26
N ASP A 308 -3.22 21.75 -22.35
CA ASP A 308 -4.05 20.56 -22.48
C ASP A 308 -3.21 19.34 -22.07
N TYR A 309 -3.67 18.64 -21.04
CA TYR A 309 -3.01 17.43 -20.56
C TYR A 309 -3.97 16.24 -20.61
N LYS A 310 -3.44 15.09 -21.04
CA LYS A 310 -4.07 13.80 -20.86
C LYS A 310 -3.51 13.17 -19.60
N PHE A 311 -4.43 12.89 -18.68
CA PHE A 311 -4.05 12.35 -17.40
C PHE A 311 -4.19 10.84 -17.37
N GLY A 312 -3.07 10.16 -17.08
CA GLY A 312 -3.05 8.77 -16.66
C GLY A 312 -2.49 8.68 -15.26
N ALA A 313 -3.26 9.07 -14.23
CA ALA A 313 -2.89 8.66 -12.88
C ALA A 313 -3.41 7.27 -12.58
N PRO A 314 -2.53 6.31 -12.33
CA PRO A 314 -2.92 5.19 -11.50
C PRO A 314 -3.25 5.72 -10.11
N PHE A 315 -4.53 5.70 -9.75
CA PHE A 315 -4.93 5.76 -8.36
C PHE A 315 -4.89 4.35 -7.77
N TYR A 316 -4.61 4.25 -6.48
CA TYR A 316 -4.82 3.05 -5.69
C TYR A 316 -5.56 3.41 -4.41
N ILE A 317 -6.17 2.41 -3.80
CA ILE A 317 -6.81 2.57 -2.50
C ILE A 317 -5.79 2.23 -1.42
N SER A 318 -5.55 3.15 -0.50
CA SER A 318 -4.63 2.99 0.63
C SER A 318 -5.39 3.02 1.96
N PHE A 319 -4.78 2.48 3.02
CA PHE A 319 -5.28 2.70 4.37
C PHE A 319 -5.11 4.17 4.76
N ALA A 320 -6.10 4.78 5.41
CA ALA A 320 -5.98 6.15 5.92
C ALA A 320 -5.54 6.15 7.38
N ASP A 321 -4.59 7.03 7.72
CA ASP A 321 -4.14 7.30 9.09
C ASP A 321 -3.53 6.08 9.84
N THR A 322 -2.94 5.15 9.10
CA THR A 322 -2.36 3.89 9.62
C THR A 322 -0.82 3.88 9.65
N GLY A 323 -0.20 5.07 9.66
CA GLY A 323 1.26 5.20 9.61
C GLY A 323 1.80 4.71 8.26
N PHE A 324 2.81 3.83 8.28
CA PHE A 324 3.46 3.39 7.04
C PHE A 324 2.53 2.64 6.08
N LEU A 325 1.48 1.97 6.57
CA LEU A 325 0.50 1.28 5.71
C LEU A 325 -0.27 2.24 4.79
N SER A 326 -0.35 3.53 5.13
CA SER A 326 -0.96 4.54 4.26
C SER A 326 -0.18 4.80 2.98
N GLU A 327 1.05 4.30 2.91
CA GLU A 327 1.91 4.43 1.74
C GLU A 327 1.73 3.30 0.71
N TYR A 328 0.93 2.28 1.04
CA TYR A 328 0.82 1.06 0.24
C TYR A 328 -0.61 0.78 -0.23
N PRO A 329 -0.77 0.11 -1.39
CA PRO A 329 -2.07 -0.37 -1.84
C PRO A 329 -2.69 -1.39 -0.88
N VAL A 330 -3.94 -1.17 -0.48
CA VAL A 330 -4.69 -2.02 0.45
C VAL A 330 -4.72 -3.46 -0.02
N SER A 331 -5.01 -3.70 -1.31
CA SER A 331 -5.03 -5.05 -1.88
C SER A 331 -3.69 -5.79 -1.69
N ALA A 332 -2.58 -5.16 -2.08
CA ALA A 332 -1.25 -5.73 -1.94
C ALA A 332 -0.88 -5.97 -0.47
N THR A 333 -1.16 -5.01 0.41
CA THR A 333 -0.92 -5.13 1.86
C THR A 333 -1.75 -6.25 2.48
N LEU A 334 -3.04 -6.35 2.15
CA LEU A 334 -3.92 -7.41 2.67
C LEU A 334 -3.47 -8.78 2.19
N ASN A 335 -3.04 -8.91 0.94
CA ASN A 335 -2.49 -10.14 0.41
C ASN A 335 -1.20 -10.58 1.12
N GLU A 336 -0.31 -9.64 1.44
CA GLU A 336 0.91 -9.90 2.19
C GLU A 336 0.61 -10.34 3.64
N ILE A 337 -0.33 -9.65 4.31
CA ILE A 337 -0.79 -10.05 5.65
C ILE A 337 -1.41 -11.44 5.60
N MET A 338 -2.26 -11.72 4.62
CA MET A 338 -2.91 -13.02 4.45
C MET A 338 -1.88 -14.14 4.28
N THR A 339 -0.88 -13.96 3.42
CA THR A 339 0.23 -14.91 3.23
C THR A 339 0.96 -15.17 4.55
N LYS A 340 1.21 -14.11 5.33
CA LYS A 340 1.88 -14.23 6.62
C LYS A 340 1.02 -14.94 7.67
N VAL A 341 -0.28 -14.64 7.72
CA VAL A 341 -1.24 -15.31 8.63
C VAL A 341 -1.34 -16.80 8.28
N ASP A 342 -1.44 -17.16 7.01
CA ASP A 342 -1.47 -18.56 6.57
C ASP A 342 -0.20 -19.32 7.01
N SER A 343 0.98 -18.72 6.82
CA SER A 343 2.24 -19.27 7.30
C SER A 343 2.26 -19.49 8.81
N ILE A 344 1.69 -18.57 9.59
CA ILE A 344 1.58 -18.70 11.05
C ILE A 344 0.63 -19.83 11.45
N VAL A 345 -0.51 -19.96 10.77
CA VAL A 345 -1.47 -21.05 11.02
C VAL A 345 -0.82 -22.41 10.79
N LEU A 346 -0.11 -22.58 9.66
CA LEU A 346 0.64 -23.81 9.36
C LEU A 346 1.76 -24.07 10.38
N GLY A 347 2.46 -23.02 10.81
CA GLY A 347 3.50 -23.13 11.84
C GLY A 347 2.94 -23.57 13.19
N LEU A 348 1.79 -23.04 13.61
CA LEU A 348 1.12 -23.43 14.85
C LEU A 348 0.68 -24.89 14.84
N GLU A 349 0.14 -25.37 13.73
CA GLU A 349 -0.24 -26.77 13.56
C GLU A 349 0.96 -27.70 13.67
N ALA A 350 2.05 -27.40 12.95
CA ALA A 350 3.27 -28.18 12.99
C ALA A 350 3.90 -28.21 14.40
N GLU A 351 3.95 -27.05 15.06
CA GLU A 351 4.47 -26.96 16.42
C GLU A 351 3.59 -27.69 17.44
N THR A 352 2.27 -27.64 17.27
CA THR A 352 1.31 -28.38 18.10
C THR A 352 1.56 -29.88 18.00
N ALA A 353 1.70 -30.40 16.78
CA ALA A 353 2.01 -31.81 16.55
C ALA A 353 3.34 -32.22 17.18
N ARG A 354 4.38 -31.39 17.05
CA ARG A 354 5.70 -31.61 17.65
C ARG A 354 5.64 -31.69 19.18
N ILE A 355 4.93 -30.76 19.82
CA ILE A 355 4.77 -30.74 21.28
C ILE A 355 3.98 -31.97 21.75
N LEU A 356 2.90 -32.34 21.04
CA LEU A 356 2.09 -33.50 21.37
C LEU A 356 2.91 -34.81 21.28
N GLN A 357 3.70 -34.98 20.22
CA GLN A 357 4.59 -36.13 20.08
C GLN A 357 5.59 -36.21 21.24
N LYS A 358 6.20 -35.08 21.62
CA LYS A 358 7.15 -35.00 22.74
C LYS A 358 6.51 -35.35 24.09
N ARG A 359 5.21 -35.09 24.28
CA ARG A 359 4.49 -35.44 25.52
C ARG A 359 4.14 -36.92 25.63
N ASN A 360 4.10 -37.63 24.51
CA ASN A 360 3.76 -39.06 24.44
C ASN A 360 4.99 -39.99 24.54
N THR A 361 6.20 -39.43 24.39
CA THR A 361 7.48 -40.11 24.61
C THR A 361 7.96 -39.89 26.03
#